data_AF-A0A0K8VUG3-F1
#
_entry.id   AF-A0A0K8VUG3-F1
#
_cell.length_a   1.000
_cell.length_b   1.000
_cell.length_c   1.000
_cell.angle_alpha   90.00
_cell.angle_beta   90.00
_cell.angle_gamma   90.00
#
_symmetry.space_group_name_H-M   'P 1'
#
loop_
_entity.id
_entity.type
_entity.pdbx_description
1 polymer ?
#
loop_
_entity_poly.entity_id
_entity_poly.type
_entity_poly.pdbx_seq_one_letter_code
_entity_poly.pdbx_strand_id
1 'polypeptide(L)'
;ENMSSRSFNRSFSLINFLGKKAVMIGTILAFFSLFSYAMAANKERTFIMVKPDGVQRGLVGKIIERFEQKGFKLVAMKFTWASKDLLEKHYADLSARPFFPGLVNYMSSGPVVPMVWEGLNVVKTGRQMLGATNPADSLPGTIRGDFCIQVGRNIIHGSDAVESANKEIALWFNEKELVSWQPAAEGWVYE
;
A
#
# COMPACT_ATOMS: atom_id res chain seq x y z
N GLU A 1 -54.87 -45.81 14.85
CA GLU A 1 -54.44 -44.49 14.33
C GLU A 1 -52.96 -44.22 14.61
N ASN A 2 -52.17 -44.27 13.55
CA ASN A 2 -50.95 -43.51 13.23
C ASN A 2 -49.72 -43.49 14.16
N MET A 3 -49.04 -44.64 14.24
CA MET A 3 -47.61 -44.73 14.61
C MET A 3 -46.66 -44.07 13.57
N SER A 4 -47.07 -43.92 12.30
CA SER A 4 -46.22 -43.33 11.24
C SER A 4 -46.09 -41.80 11.32
N SER A 5 -47.09 -41.12 11.88
CA SER A 5 -47.10 -39.64 11.98
C SER A 5 -46.04 -39.10 12.97
N ARG A 6 -45.72 -39.86 14.02
CA ARG A 6 -44.76 -39.44 15.06
C ARG A 6 -43.30 -39.56 14.62
N SER A 7 -42.93 -40.54 13.79
CA SER A 7 -41.55 -40.65 13.28
C SER A 7 -41.25 -39.58 12.24
N PHE A 8 -42.24 -39.26 11.40
CA PHE A 8 -42.12 -38.21 10.38
C PHE A 8 -41.88 -36.83 11.00
N ASN A 9 -42.62 -36.47 12.05
CA ASN A 9 -42.44 -35.20 12.76
C ASN A 9 -41.08 -35.09 13.48
N ARG A 10 -40.51 -36.20 13.97
CA ARG A 10 -39.17 -36.20 14.57
C ARG A 10 -38.07 -36.00 13.53
N SER A 11 -38.15 -36.66 12.38
CA SER A 11 -37.18 -36.46 11.29
C SER A 11 -37.25 -35.04 10.73
N PHE A 12 -38.45 -34.46 10.57
CA PHE A 12 -38.62 -33.09 10.08
C PHE A 12 -38.05 -32.03 11.04
N SER A 13 -38.20 -32.25 12.35
CA SER A 13 -37.59 -31.41 13.40
C SER A 13 -36.06 -31.47 13.38
N LEU A 14 -35.48 -32.66 13.21
CA LEU A 14 -34.03 -32.84 13.13
C LEU A 14 -33.43 -32.17 11.88
N ILE A 15 -34.10 -32.30 10.73
CA ILE A 15 -33.67 -31.66 9.47
C ILE A 15 -33.71 -30.13 9.60
N ASN A 16 -34.75 -29.56 10.20
CA ASN A 16 -34.83 -28.13 10.46
C ASN A 16 -33.78 -27.64 11.47
N PHE A 17 -33.49 -28.43 12.50
CA PHE A 17 -32.45 -28.11 13.48
C PHE A 17 -31.03 -28.17 12.87
N LEU A 18 -30.75 -29.20 12.06
CA LEU A 18 -29.50 -29.34 11.31
C LEU A 18 -29.35 -28.24 10.26
N GLY A 19 -30.44 -27.89 9.54
CA GLY A 19 -30.46 -26.78 8.59
C GLY A 19 -30.18 -25.44 9.25
N LYS A 20 -30.79 -25.15 10.42
CA LYS A 20 -30.50 -23.93 11.20
C LYS A 20 -29.05 -23.88 11.69
N LYS A 21 -28.48 -25.00 12.15
CA LYS A 21 -27.06 -25.08 12.54
C LYS A 21 -26.13 -24.88 11.34
N ALA A 22 -26.44 -25.48 10.18
CA ALA A 22 -25.66 -25.31 8.97
C ALA A 22 -25.68 -23.86 8.45
N VAL A 23 -26.84 -23.21 8.48
CA VAL A 23 -26.97 -21.78 8.15
C VAL A 23 -26.13 -20.94 9.12
N MET A 24 -26.26 -21.17 10.44
CA MET A 24 -25.50 -20.42 11.45
C MET A 24 -23.98 -20.59 11.30
N ILE A 25 -23.49 -21.81 11.04
CA ILE A 25 -22.06 -22.07 10.79
C ILE A 25 -21.61 -21.39 9.49
N GLY A 26 -22.41 -21.46 8.43
CA GLY A 26 -22.12 -20.77 7.16
C GLY A 26 -22.06 -19.25 7.32
N THR A 27 -22.96 -18.67 8.12
CA THR A 27 -22.96 -17.24 8.44
C THR A 27 -21.72 -16.85 9.25
N ILE A 28 -21.35 -17.62 10.28
CA ILE A 28 -20.13 -17.36 11.08
C ILE A 28 -18.87 -17.43 10.21
N LEU A 29 -18.76 -18.42 9.32
CA LEU A 29 -17.63 -18.55 8.39
C LEU A 29 -17.58 -17.39 7.39
N ALA A 30 -18.72 -16.96 6.86
CA ALA A 30 -18.79 -15.81 5.97
C ALA A 30 -18.36 -14.51 6.68
N PHE A 31 -18.85 -14.28 7.91
CA PHE A 31 -18.44 -13.13 8.73
C PHE A 31 -16.95 -13.18 9.07
N PHE A 32 -16.42 -14.33 9.48
CA PHE A 32 -15.00 -14.49 9.78
C PHE A 32 -14.12 -14.24 8.55
N SER A 33 -14.54 -14.74 7.38
CA SER A 33 -13.86 -14.49 6.11
C SER A 33 -13.87 -13.01 5.74
N LEU A 34 -15.02 -12.34 5.85
CA LEU A 34 -15.16 -10.91 5.58
C LEU A 34 -14.28 -10.07 6.52
N PHE A 35 -14.31 -10.39 7.80
CA PHE A 35 -13.52 -9.70 8.82
C PHE A 35 -12.01 -9.90 8.61
N SER A 36 -11.59 -11.13 8.28
CA SER A 36 -10.19 -11.43 7.95
C SER A 36 -9.72 -10.69 6.70
N TYR A 37 -10.59 -10.60 5.68
CA TYR A 37 -10.30 -9.86 4.45
C TYR A 37 -10.18 -8.35 4.71
N ALA A 38 -11.08 -7.76 5.50
CA ALA A 38 -11.00 -6.35 5.88
C ALA A 38 -9.72 -6.05 6.67
N MET A 39 -9.38 -6.90 7.64
CA MET A 39 -8.13 -6.77 8.40
C MET A 39 -6.89 -6.91 7.50
N ALA A 40 -6.92 -7.82 6.52
CA ALA A 40 -5.84 -7.97 5.55
C ALA A 40 -5.75 -6.77 4.59
N ALA A 41 -6.87 -6.16 4.20
CA ALA A 41 -6.91 -4.99 3.35
C ALA A 41 -6.23 -3.77 4.01
N ASN A 42 -6.33 -3.65 5.33
CA ASN A 42 -5.64 -2.61 6.11
C ASN A 42 -4.12 -2.81 6.19
N LYS A 43 -3.59 -3.94 5.72
CA LYS A 43 -2.15 -4.26 5.69
C LYS A 43 -1.53 -4.16 4.28
N GLU A 44 -2.24 -3.59 3.30
CA GLU A 44 -1.65 -3.24 2.00
C GLU A 44 -0.43 -2.32 2.21
N ARG A 45 0.63 -2.51 1.42
CA ARG A 45 1.86 -1.72 1.47
C ARG A 45 2.17 -1.08 0.12
N THR A 46 2.78 0.10 0.17
CA THR A 46 3.32 0.80 -1.00
C THR A 46 4.77 1.19 -0.76
N PHE A 47 5.54 1.28 -1.84
CA PHE A 47 6.86 1.87 -1.83
C PHE A 47 6.78 3.34 -2.25
N ILE A 48 7.31 4.23 -1.40
CA ILE A 48 7.44 5.66 -1.66
C ILE A 48 8.92 6.01 -1.58
N MET A 49 9.41 6.84 -2.50
CA MET A 49 10.81 7.27 -2.46
C MET A 49 10.95 8.76 -2.72
N VAL A 50 11.55 9.49 -1.77
CA VAL A 50 12.01 10.86 -2.02
C VAL A 50 13.22 10.79 -2.93
N LYS A 51 13.13 11.47 -4.08
CA LYS A 51 14.16 11.53 -5.12
C LYS A 51 15.28 12.51 -4.73
N PRO A 52 16.42 12.53 -5.45
CA PRO A 52 17.54 13.39 -5.09
C PRO A 52 17.18 14.87 -4.96
N ASP A 53 16.34 15.40 -5.85
CA ASP A 53 15.83 16.77 -5.79
C ASP A 53 14.94 17.05 -4.58
N GLY A 54 14.14 16.07 -4.13
CA GLY A 54 13.36 16.20 -2.89
C GLY A 54 14.23 16.30 -1.64
N VAL A 55 15.34 15.54 -1.61
CA VAL A 55 16.34 15.62 -0.55
C VAL A 55 17.09 16.95 -0.58
N GLN A 56 17.62 17.33 -1.74
CA GLN A 56 18.39 18.58 -1.92
C GLN A 56 17.58 19.82 -1.55
N ARG A 57 16.26 19.76 -1.69
CA ARG A 57 15.33 20.87 -1.37
C ARG A 57 14.78 20.82 0.06
N GLY A 58 15.24 19.90 0.90
CA GLY A 58 14.82 19.81 2.30
C GLY A 58 13.35 19.40 2.49
N LEU A 59 12.79 18.60 1.59
CA LEU A 59 11.35 18.24 1.59
C LEU A 59 11.04 16.89 2.25
N VAL A 60 12.05 16.17 2.75
CA VAL A 60 11.88 14.84 3.35
C VAL A 60 10.85 14.86 4.50
N GLY A 61 11.04 15.74 5.48
CA GLY A 61 10.12 15.85 6.62
C GLY A 61 8.69 16.20 6.20
N LYS A 62 8.53 17.14 5.24
CA LYS A 62 7.21 17.55 4.73
C LYS A 62 6.48 16.42 4.01
N ILE A 63 7.21 15.55 3.33
CA ILE A 63 6.63 14.39 2.65
C ILE A 63 6.18 13.35 3.69
N ILE A 64 7.04 13.01 4.64
CA ILE A 64 6.72 12.06 5.72
C ILE A 64 5.50 12.54 6.50
N GLU A 65 5.49 13.81 6.90
CA GLU A 65 4.40 14.45 7.64
C GLU A 65 3.03 14.22 6.97
N ARG A 66 2.94 14.33 5.63
CA ARG A 66 1.66 14.11 4.93
C ARG A 66 1.15 12.68 5.03
N PHE A 67 2.03 11.68 5.04
CA PHE A 67 1.64 10.28 5.21
C PHE A 67 1.28 9.97 6.66
N GLU A 68 2.03 10.50 7.63
CA GLU A 68 1.74 10.36 9.07
C GLU A 68 0.40 10.99 9.43
N GLN A 69 0.17 12.26 9.04
CA GLN A 69 -1.08 12.98 9.30
C GLN A 69 -2.30 12.33 8.65
N LYS A 70 -2.10 11.59 7.54
CA LYS A 70 -3.18 10.84 6.89
C LYS A 70 -3.59 9.59 7.68
N GLY A 71 -2.73 9.10 8.58
CA GLY A 71 -2.94 7.87 9.36
C GLY A 71 -2.29 6.62 8.75
N PHE A 72 -1.44 6.76 7.74
CA PHE A 72 -0.68 5.63 7.22
C PHE A 72 0.46 5.26 8.17
N LYS A 73 0.77 3.96 8.24
CA LYS A 73 1.81 3.43 9.13
C LYS A 73 3.15 3.33 8.40
N LEU A 74 4.19 3.95 8.94
CA LEU A 74 5.55 3.75 8.45
C LEU A 74 6.07 2.37 8.86
N VAL A 75 6.53 1.56 7.91
CA VAL A 75 7.04 0.19 8.15
C VAL A 75 8.54 0.08 7.92
N ALA A 76 9.09 0.87 7.00
CA ALA A 76 10.52 0.93 6.78
C ALA A 76 10.91 2.28 6.18
N MET A 77 12.13 2.72 6.49
CA MET A 77 12.74 3.91 5.91
C MET A 77 14.27 3.74 5.96
N LYS A 78 14.96 4.22 4.94
CA LYS A 78 16.42 4.37 4.98
C LYS A 78 16.86 5.63 4.23
N PHE A 79 18.07 6.10 4.48
CA PHE A 79 18.72 7.14 3.68
C PHE A 79 19.91 6.50 2.97
N THR A 80 19.93 6.55 1.64
CA THR A 80 20.92 5.81 0.85
C THR A 80 21.25 6.51 -0.45
N TRP A 81 22.45 6.24 -0.96
CA TRP A 81 22.83 6.60 -2.33
C TRP A 81 22.67 5.36 -3.22
N ALA A 82 21.61 5.32 -4.03
CA ALA A 82 21.29 4.16 -4.85
C ALA A 82 22.30 3.95 -5.98
N SER A 83 22.78 2.71 -6.14
CA SER A 83 23.65 2.35 -7.26
C SER A 83 22.90 2.38 -8.59
N LYS A 84 23.63 2.54 -9.69
CA LYS A 84 23.05 2.48 -11.05
C LYS A 84 22.38 1.12 -11.30
N ASP A 85 23.03 0.02 -10.93
CA ASP A 85 22.48 -1.34 -11.06
C ASP A 85 21.12 -1.51 -10.35
N LEU A 86 20.97 -0.93 -9.15
CA LEU A 86 19.72 -0.96 -8.42
C LEU A 86 18.63 -0.15 -9.14
N LEU A 87 19.00 1.05 -9.63
CA LEU A 87 18.07 1.95 -10.34
C LEU A 87 17.66 1.40 -11.71
N GLU A 88 18.56 0.72 -12.41
CA GLU A 88 18.25 0.05 -13.67
C GLU A 88 17.25 -1.08 -13.47
N LYS A 89 17.40 -1.87 -12.39
CA LYS A 89 16.41 -2.88 -11.99
C LYS A 89 15.06 -2.24 -11.62
N HIS A 90 15.09 -1.13 -10.87
CA HIS A 90 13.88 -0.43 -10.46
C HIS A 90 13.12 0.15 -11.65
N TYR A 91 13.81 0.66 -12.66
CA TYR A 91 13.23 1.24 -13.87
C TYR A 91 13.27 0.30 -15.09
N ALA A 92 13.34 -1.02 -14.88
CA ALA A 92 13.52 -1.99 -15.96
C ALA A 92 12.45 -1.87 -17.07
N ASP A 93 11.21 -1.55 -16.71
CA ASP A 93 10.09 -1.35 -17.64
C ASP A 93 10.28 -0.12 -18.56
N LEU A 94 11.19 0.79 -18.19
CA LEU A 94 11.53 1.98 -18.95
C LEU A 94 12.82 1.83 -19.76
N SER A 95 13.50 0.68 -19.70
CA SER A 95 14.82 0.46 -20.34
C SER A 95 14.87 0.76 -21.84
N ALA A 96 13.77 0.52 -22.57
CA ALA A 96 13.65 0.82 -24.00
C ALA A 96 13.34 2.30 -24.31
N ARG A 97 13.13 3.15 -23.30
CA ARG A 97 12.79 4.56 -23.49
C ARG A 97 14.06 5.40 -23.69
N PRO A 98 14.05 6.38 -24.61
CA PRO A 98 15.25 7.18 -24.93
C PRO A 98 15.78 7.99 -23.74
N PHE A 99 14.93 8.30 -22.76
CA PHE A 99 15.31 9.04 -21.55
C PHE A 99 15.89 8.16 -20.44
N PHE A 100 15.89 6.83 -20.58
CA PHE A 100 16.30 5.90 -19.52
C PHE A 100 17.74 6.13 -19.02
N PRO A 101 18.77 6.32 -19.88
CA PRO A 101 20.11 6.60 -19.39
C PRO A 101 20.19 7.90 -18.57
N GLY A 102 19.44 8.93 -18.99
CA GLY A 102 19.32 10.19 -18.26
C GLY A 102 18.62 10.03 -16.91
N LEU A 103 17.57 9.20 -16.85
CA LEU A 103 16.85 8.88 -15.61
C LEU A 103 17.74 8.18 -14.59
N VAL A 104 18.49 7.16 -15.00
CA VAL A 104 19.41 6.42 -14.11
C VAL A 104 20.54 7.33 -13.63
N ASN A 105 21.14 8.11 -14.53
CA ASN A 105 22.18 9.07 -14.15
C ASN A 105 21.67 10.14 -13.19
N TYR A 106 20.45 10.64 -13.40
CA TYR A 106 19.82 11.60 -12.50
C TYR A 106 19.54 10.99 -11.12
N MET A 107 18.93 9.81 -11.07
CA MET A 107 18.57 9.17 -9.81
C MET A 107 19.80 8.71 -9.00
N SER A 108 20.92 8.44 -9.67
CA SER A 108 22.21 8.14 -9.05
C SER A 108 23.05 9.39 -8.76
N SER A 109 22.57 10.61 -9.02
CA SER A 109 23.35 11.84 -8.80
C SER A 109 23.31 12.35 -7.36
N GLY A 110 22.52 11.72 -6.48
CA GLY A 110 22.41 12.12 -5.09
C GLY A 110 21.65 11.09 -4.26
N PRO A 111 21.57 11.30 -2.94
CA PRO A 111 20.92 10.37 -2.04
C PRO A 111 19.39 10.44 -2.17
N VAL A 112 18.73 9.34 -1.80
CA VAL A 112 17.28 9.16 -1.81
C VAL A 112 16.81 8.70 -0.43
N VAL A 113 15.50 8.84 -0.18
CA VAL A 113 14.84 8.31 1.02
C VAL A 113 13.77 7.31 0.58
N PRO A 114 14.11 6.01 0.42
CA PRO A 114 13.14 4.95 0.21
C PRO A 114 12.36 4.70 1.50
N MET A 115 11.06 4.46 1.37
CA MET A 115 10.12 4.23 2.46
C MET A 115 9.09 3.18 2.09
N VAL A 116 8.56 2.50 3.11
CA VAL A 116 7.41 1.58 3.00
C VAL A 116 6.31 2.08 3.92
N TRP A 117 5.15 2.36 3.33
CA TRP A 117 3.94 2.78 4.06
C TRP A 117 2.87 1.70 3.97
N GLU A 118 2.14 1.49 5.06
CA GLU A 118 1.10 0.48 5.20
C GLU A 118 -0.24 1.11 5.57
N GLY A 119 -1.31 0.60 4.96
CA GLY A 119 -2.69 0.98 5.27
C GLY A 119 -3.66 0.65 4.15
N LEU A 120 -4.96 0.84 4.41
CA LEU A 120 -6.02 0.54 3.45
C LEU A 120 -5.86 1.34 2.14
N ASN A 121 -5.77 0.62 1.00
CA ASN A 121 -5.59 1.21 -0.33
C ASN A 121 -4.42 2.21 -0.42
N VAL A 122 -3.36 2.01 0.37
CA VAL A 122 -2.23 2.94 0.48
C VAL A 122 -1.51 3.16 -0.86
N VAL A 123 -1.51 2.18 -1.77
CA VAL A 123 -0.93 2.35 -3.12
C VAL A 123 -1.72 3.42 -3.90
N LYS A 124 -3.03 3.21 -4.03
CA LYS A 124 -3.91 4.12 -4.78
C LYS A 124 -3.95 5.50 -4.13
N THR A 125 -4.15 5.54 -2.80
CA THR A 125 -4.28 6.79 -2.05
C THR A 125 -2.94 7.53 -2.00
N GLY A 126 -1.83 6.83 -1.85
CA GLY A 126 -0.48 7.40 -1.94
C GLY A 126 -0.26 8.10 -3.28
N ARG A 127 -0.62 7.47 -4.40
CA ARG A 127 -0.57 8.10 -5.73
C ARG A 127 -1.41 9.37 -5.82
N GLN A 128 -2.61 9.37 -5.24
CA GLN A 128 -3.47 10.56 -5.18
C GLN A 128 -2.83 11.69 -4.36
N MET A 129 -2.24 11.37 -3.20
CA MET A 129 -1.53 12.35 -2.37
C MET A 129 -0.29 12.92 -3.06
N LEU A 130 0.41 12.10 -3.84
CA LEU A 130 1.57 12.53 -4.62
C LEU A 130 1.20 13.52 -5.73
N GLY A 131 0.02 13.35 -6.33
CA GLY A 131 -0.40 14.09 -7.53
C GLY A 131 0.03 13.41 -8.83
N ALA A 132 -0.34 14.00 -9.98
CA ALA A 132 0.02 13.48 -11.30
C ALA A 132 1.54 13.37 -11.47
N THR A 133 2.03 12.47 -12.33
CA THR A 133 3.49 12.32 -12.55
C THR A 133 4.10 13.62 -13.09
N ASN A 134 3.39 14.31 -13.98
CA ASN A 134 3.74 15.65 -14.43
C ASN A 134 3.19 16.69 -13.43
N PRO A 135 4.05 17.49 -12.78
CA PRO A 135 3.61 18.51 -11.82
C PRO A 135 2.65 19.54 -12.39
N ALA A 136 2.74 19.86 -13.70
CA ALA A 136 1.81 20.78 -14.35
C ALA A 136 0.35 20.30 -14.31
N ASP A 137 0.13 18.98 -14.20
CA ASP A 137 -1.18 18.35 -14.10
C ASP A 137 -1.53 17.99 -12.64
N SER A 138 -0.67 18.34 -11.68
CA SER A 138 -0.89 18.05 -10.25
C SER A 138 -1.67 19.17 -9.59
N LEU A 139 -2.77 18.81 -8.93
CA LEU A 139 -3.63 19.79 -8.26
C LEU A 139 -2.97 20.36 -7.00
N PRO A 140 -3.27 21.62 -6.62
CA PRO A 140 -2.91 22.17 -5.31
C PRO A 140 -3.36 21.26 -4.16
N GLY A 141 -2.53 21.13 -3.12
CA GLY A 141 -2.71 20.20 -2.01
C GLY A 141 -2.08 18.83 -2.23
N THR A 142 -1.68 18.47 -3.46
CA THR A 142 -0.85 17.30 -3.72
C THR A 142 0.64 17.62 -3.55
N ILE A 143 1.47 16.62 -3.24
CA ILE A 143 2.91 16.84 -3.01
C ILE A 143 3.57 17.48 -4.22
N ARG A 144 3.29 17.01 -5.44
CA ARG A 144 3.87 17.59 -6.65
C ARG A 144 3.25 18.93 -7.02
N GLY A 145 1.95 19.11 -6.81
CA GLY A 145 1.29 20.39 -7.08
C GLY A 145 1.83 21.52 -6.19
N ASP A 146 2.13 21.22 -4.93
CA ASP A 146 2.62 22.23 -3.99
C ASP A 146 4.12 22.50 -4.11
N PHE A 147 4.90 21.53 -4.59
CA PHE A 147 6.36 21.59 -4.50
C PHE A 147 7.11 21.39 -5.81
N CYS A 148 6.48 21.11 -6.94
CA CYS A 148 7.20 20.80 -8.19
C CYS A 148 6.71 21.63 -9.37
N ILE A 149 7.55 21.73 -10.40
CA ILE A 149 7.25 22.48 -11.63
C ILE A 149 7.42 21.57 -12.86
N GLN A 150 8.52 20.83 -12.95
CA GLN A 150 8.87 20.03 -14.13
C GLN A 150 8.84 18.52 -13.85
N VAL A 151 8.41 17.72 -14.84
CA VAL A 151 8.29 16.26 -14.72
C VAL A 151 9.61 15.55 -14.37
N GLY A 152 10.74 16.04 -14.88
CA GLY A 152 12.07 15.49 -14.57
C GLY A 152 12.60 15.84 -13.17
N ARG A 153 11.89 16.71 -12.42
CA ARG A 153 12.21 17.18 -11.06
C ARG A 153 10.95 17.17 -10.20
N ASN A 154 10.30 16.02 -10.14
CA ASN A 154 9.02 15.83 -9.47
C ASN A 154 9.14 15.21 -8.07
N ILE A 155 10.31 15.34 -7.42
CA ILE A 155 10.71 15.05 -6.03
C ILE A 155 10.40 13.70 -5.39
N ILE A 156 9.44 12.93 -5.90
CA ILE A 156 8.91 11.75 -5.22
C ILE A 156 8.44 10.70 -6.22
N HIS A 157 8.67 9.44 -5.88
CA HIS A 157 8.12 8.24 -6.53
C HIS A 157 7.12 7.56 -5.60
N GLY A 158 6.14 6.87 -6.18
CA GLY A 158 5.25 5.97 -5.47
C GLY A 158 4.74 4.89 -6.41
N SER A 159 4.67 3.64 -5.93
CA SER A 159 4.21 2.48 -6.71
C SER A 159 2.84 2.74 -7.33
N ASP A 160 2.62 2.26 -8.56
CA ASP A 160 1.38 2.50 -9.32
C ASP A 160 0.34 1.38 -9.17
N ALA A 161 0.74 0.22 -8.67
CA ALA A 161 -0.11 -0.94 -8.42
C ALA A 161 0.42 -1.75 -7.22
N VAL A 162 -0.41 -2.61 -6.65
CA VAL A 162 0.00 -3.51 -5.55
C VAL A 162 1.12 -4.46 -6.00
N GLU A 163 1.02 -4.95 -7.24
CA GLU A 163 2.03 -5.81 -7.87
C GLU A 163 3.41 -5.12 -7.95
N SER A 164 3.44 -3.87 -8.43
CA SER A 164 4.69 -3.10 -8.52
C SER A 164 5.19 -2.70 -7.14
N ALA A 165 4.31 -2.37 -6.19
CA ALA A 165 4.68 -2.11 -4.81
C ALA A 165 5.43 -3.29 -4.17
N ASN A 166 4.90 -4.51 -4.30
CA ASN A 166 5.56 -5.70 -3.75
C ASN A 166 6.94 -5.92 -4.37
N LYS A 167 7.08 -5.77 -5.69
CA LYS A 167 8.38 -5.87 -6.39
C LYS A 167 9.36 -4.80 -5.94
N GLU A 168 8.90 -3.56 -5.82
CA GLU A 168 9.73 -2.43 -5.37
C GLU A 168 10.17 -2.59 -3.91
N ILE A 169 9.27 -2.97 -3.01
CA ILE A 169 9.60 -3.22 -1.59
C ILE A 169 10.68 -4.30 -1.49
N ALA A 170 10.50 -5.44 -2.18
CA ALA A 170 11.47 -6.54 -2.18
C ALA A 170 12.82 -6.18 -2.82
N LEU A 171 12.83 -5.25 -3.79
CA LEU A 171 14.05 -4.77 -4.43
C LEU A 171 14.85 -3.83 -3.51
N TRP A 172 14.17 -2.97 -2.75
CA TRP A 172 14.80 -1.91 -1.96
C TRP A 172 15.06 -2.27 -0.50
N PHE A 173 14.30 -3.23 0.06
CA PHE A 173 14.36 -3.60 1.47
C PHE A 173 14.45 -5.12 1.64
N ASN A 174 15.31 -5.54 2.57
CA ASN A 174 15.28 -6.87 3.13
C ASN A 174 14.10 -7.00 4.09
N GLU A 175 13.56 -8.21 4.27
CA GLU A 175 12.44 -8.46 5.19
C GLU A 175 12.73 -7.99 6.63
N LYS A 176 13.98 -8.11 7.08
CA LYS A 176 14.41 -7.66 8.42
C LYS A 176 14.37 -6.14 8.62
N GLU A 177 14.33 -5.38 7.52
CA GLU A 177 14.20 -3.92 7.57
C GLU A 177 12.74 -3.47 7.66
N LEU A 178 11.77 -4.39 7.49
CA LEU A 178 10.35 -4.11 7.64
C LEU A 178 9.93 -4.33 9.10
N VAL A 179 9.65 -3.24 9.81
CA VAL A 179 9.34 -3.27 11.24
C VAL A 179 7.85 -3.54 11.45
N SER A 180 7.52 -4.61 12.17
CA SER A 180 6.15 -4.90 12.61
C SER A 180 5.85 -4.17 13.92
N TRP A 181 4.84 -3.31 13.90
CA TRP A 181 4.35 -2.60 15.07
C TRP A 181 2.89 -2.17 14.89
N GLN A 182 2.31 -1.72 16.00
CA GLN A 182 0.90 -1.41 16.14
C GLN A 182 0.73 0.06 16.57
N PRO A 183 0.19 0.95 15.70
CA PRO A 183 -0.10 2.32 16.07
C PRO A 183 -1.16 2.38 17.18
N ALA A 184 -0.91 3.20 18.20
CA ALA A 184 -1.88 3.42 19.28
C ALA A 184 -3.21 4.00 18.76
N ALA A 185 -3.17 4.72 17.63
CA ALA A 185 -4.33 5.32 17.01
C ALA A 185 -5.08 4.40 16.02
N GLU A 186 -4.66 3.14 15.81
CA GLU A 186 -5.26 2.28 14.75
C GLU A 186 -6.79 2.15 14.89
N GLY A 187 -7.30 1.95 16.10
CA GLY A 187 -8.74 1.86 16.36
C GLY A 187 -9.53 3.17 16.24
N TRP A 188 -8.84 4.30 16.00
CA TRP A 188 -9.46 5.59 15.67
C TRP A 188 -9.35 5.92 14.18
N VAL A 189 -8.51 5.18 13.43
CA VAL A 189 -8.31 5.36 11.98
C VAL A 189 -9.13 4.37 11.17
N TYR A 190 -9.31 3.14 11.68
CA TYR A 190 -10.07 2.07 11.04
C TYR A 190 -11.23 1.61 11.92
N GLU A 191 -12.37 1.30 11.29
CA GLU A 191 -13.60 0.76 11.92
C GLU A 191 -13.60 -0.77 12.07
#